data_AF-A0A7J4JEK1-F1
#
_entry.id   AF-A0A7J4JEK1-F1
#
_cell.length_a   1.000
_cell.length_b   1.000
_cell.length_c   1.000
_cell.angle_alpha   90.00
_cell.angle_beta   90.00
_cell.angle_gamma   90.00
#
_symmetry.space_group_name_H-M   'P 1'
#
loop_
_entity.id
_entity.type
_entity.pdbx_description
1 polymer ?
#
loop_
_entity_poly.entity_id
_entity_poly.type
_entity_poly.pdbx_seq_one_letter_code
_entity_poly.pdbx_strand_id
1 'polypeptide(L)'
;IVEKARFSRERIPGFGHRIYITDPRTEILLKKAKELGYYGKHTELAVQIEKDLEKALGKKQCLNVDGCIAAIISEMGFDYRLGKGFFIIGRVPGLVAHAFEEMTREKPFRRLEEEEMAYDGPAPRKLP
;
A
#
# COMPACT_ATOMS: atom_id res chain seq x y z
N ILE A 1 15.80 3.36 14.07
CA ILE A 1 14.55 2.72 13.57
C ILE A 1 14.87 1.57 12.63
N VAL A 2 15.55 1.85 11.51
CA VAL A 2 15.86 0.83 10.48
C VAL A 2 16.68 -0.34 11.03
N GLU A 3 17.73 -0.08 11.82
CA GLU A 3 18.55 -1.15 12.42
C GLU A 3 17.73 -2.09 13.33
N LYS A 4 16.84 -1.52 14.16
CA LYS A 4 15.95 -2.28 15.03
C LYS A 4 15.05 -3.22 14.21
N ALA A 5 14.40 -2.71 13.16
CA ALA A 5 13.54 -3.50 12.28
C ALA A 5 14.31 -4.62 11.56
N ARG A 6 15.56 -4.35 11.16
CA ARG A 6 16.44 -5.38 10.57
C ARG A 6 16.79 -6.46 11.58
N PHE A 7 17.14 -6.09 12.81
CA PHE A 7 17.47 -7.04 13.87
C PHE A 7 16.27 -7.94 14.21
N SER A 8 15.06 -7.36 14.30
CA SER A 8 13.82 -8.12 14.53
C SER A 8 13.28 -8.85 13.28
N ARG A 9 13.89 -8.65 12.10
CA ARG A 9 13.40 -9.12 10.80
C ARG A 9 11.96 -8.68 10.47
N GLU A 10 11.53 -7.56 11.04
CA GLU A 10 10.22 -6.99 10.81
C GLU A 10 10.24 -6.04 9.60
N ARG A 11 9.12 -5.99 8.87
CA ARG A 11 8.95 -5.04 7.77
C ARG A 11 8.49 -3.70 8.33
N ILE A 12 9.05 -2.61 7.81
CA ILE A 12 8.57 -1.26 8.12
C ILE A 12 7.35 -0.96 7.24
N PRO A 13 6.17 -0.67 7.81
CA PRO A 13 4.98 -0.36 7.03
C PRO A 13 5.17 0.95 6.25
N GLY A 14 4.56 1.02 5.06
CA GLY A 14 4.66 2.20 4.19
C GLY A 14 5.87 2.22 3.24
N PHE A 15 6.68 1.15 3.23
CA PHE A 15 7.84 1.03 2.36
C PHE A 15 7.82 -0.23 1.50
N GLY A 16 8.41 -0.11 0.31
CA GLY A 16 8.49 -1.15 -0.69
C GLY A 16 7.28 -1.15 -1.63
N HIS A 17 7.53 -1.60 -2.86
CA HIS A 17 6.51 -1.73 -3.89
C HIS A 17 6.87 -2.89 -4.83
N ARG A 18 5.87 -3.61 -5.35
CA ARG A 18 6.08 -4.79 -6.22
C ARG A 18 6.58 -4.39 -7.62
N ILE A 19 6.04 -3.29 -8.15
CA ILE A 19 6.30 -2.80 -9.50
C ILE A 19 7.31 -1.64 -9.52
N TYR A 20 7.07 -0.59 -8.75
CA TYR A 20 7.88 0.62 -8.75
C TYR A 20 9.18 0.51 -7.94
N ILE A 21 10.27 1.02 -8.51
CA ILE A 21 11.52 1.33 -7.80
C ILE A 21 11.39 2.65 -7.03
N THR A 22 10.67 3.62 -7.60
CA THR A 22 10.25 4.88 -6.96
C THR A 22 8.77 5.08 -7.23
N ASP A 23 7.97 5.33 -6.21
CA ASP A 23 6.51 5.47 -6.37
C ASP A 23 6.15 6.91 -6.82
N PRO A 24 5.72 7.11 -8.08
CA PRO A 24 5.48 8.45 -8.63
C PRO A 24 4.35 9.20 -7.92
N ARG A 25 3.44 8.48 -7.26
CA ARG A 25 2.33 9.09 -6.49
C ARG A 25 2.87 9.82 -5.27
N THR A 26 3.90 9.28 -4.64
CA THR A 26 4.52 9.91 -3.46
C THR A 26 5.24 11.20 -3.82
N GLU A 27 5.89 11.26 -4.99
CA GLU A 27 6.55 12.48 -5.46
C GLU A 27 5.56 13.64 -5.61
N ILE A 28 4.40 13.36 -6.22
CA ILE A 28 3.33 14.35 -6.40
C ILE A 28 2.75 14.78 -5.06
N LEU A 29 2.46 13.83 -4.17
CA LEU A 29 1.88 14.11 -2.85
C LEU A 29 2.83 14.92 -1.96
N LEU A 30 4.12 14.57 -1.92
CA LEU A 30 5.13 15.32 -1.17
C LEU A 30 5.33 16.72 -1.73
N LYS A 31 5.31 16.89 -3.05
CA LYS A 31 5.35 18.21 -3.68
C LYS A 31 4.14 19.05 -3.26
N LYS A 32 2.93 18.49 -3.30
CA LYS A 32 1.71 19.17 -2.86
C LYS A 32 1.72 19.49 -1.37
N ALA A 33 2.24 18.58 -0.53
CA ALA A 33 2.41 18.84 0.89
C ALA A 33 3.33 20.04 1.14
N LYS A 34 4.42 20.18 0.38
CA LYS A 34 5.31 21.37 0.46
C LYS A 34 4.57 22.65 0.04
N GLU A 35 3.87 22.62 -1.10
CA GLU A 35 3.10 23.76 -1.61
C GLU A 35 2.03 24.23 -0.62
N LEU A 36 1.41 23.30 0.11
CA LEU A 36 0.31 23.57 1.04
C LEU A 36 0.76 23.75 2.51
N GLY A 37 2.06 23.72 2.80
CA GLY A 37 2.60 23.89 4.15
C GLY A 37 2.42 22.69 5.09
N TYR A 38 2.14 21.50 4.55
CA TYR A 38 2.01 20.23 5.29
C TYR A 38 3.24 19.32 5.15
N TYR A 39 4.38 19.86 4.72
CA TYR A 39 5.65 19.14 4.74
C TYR A 39 6.43 19.53 6.00
N GLY A 40 6.68 18.57 6.89
CA GLY A 40 7.38 18.77 8.15
C GLY A 40 8.01 17.49 8.71
N LYS A 41 8.02 17.37 10.04
CA LYS A 41 8.75 16.32 10.78
C LYS A 41 8.42 14.88 10.39
N HIS A 42 7.15 14.54 10.15
CA HIS A 42 6.70 13.19 9.81
C HIS A 42 7.01 12.86 8.35
N THR A 43 6.82 13.80 7.43
CA THR A 43 7.18 13.63 6.01
C THR A 43 8.68 13.53 5.82
N GLU A 44 9.46 14.34 6.53
CA GLU A 44 10.93 14.26 6.55
C GLU A 44 11.41 12.94 7.12
N LEU A 45 10.81 12.48 8.23
CA LEU A 45 11.11 11.17 8.82
C LEU A 45 10.85 10.04 7.82
N ALA A 46 9.72 10.05 7.11
CA ALA A 46 9.39 9.03 6.11
C ALA A 46 10.41 8.99 4.97
N VAL A 47 10.79 10.16 4.43
CA VAL A 47 11.83 10.28 3.39
C VAL A 47 13.21 9.85 3.90
N GLN A 48 13.53 10.13 5.16
CA GLN A 48 14.81 9.73 5.74
C GLN A 48 14.87 8.21 5.97
N ILE A 49 13.77 7.59 6.42
CA ILE A 49 13.69 6.14 6.56
C ILE A 49 13.88 5.44 5.21
N GLU A 50 13.33 5.96 4.11
CA GLU A 50 13.56 5.43 2.75
C GLU A 50 15.06 5.36 2.43
N LYS A 51 15.79 6.47 2.64
CA LYS A 51 17.24 6.57 2.41
C LYS A 51 18.03 5.60 3.28
N ASP A 52 17.64 5.47 4.55
CA ASP A 52 18.32 4.60 5.50
C ASP A 52 18.07 3.12 5.18
N LEU A 53 16.86 2.77 4.73
CA LEU A 53 16.53 1.44 4.24
C LEU A 53 17.36 1.06 3.00
N GLU A 54 17.49 1.98 2.05
CA GLU A 54 18.29 1.77 0.84
C GLU A 54 19.75 1.48 1.18
N LYS A 55 20.35 2.31 2.06
CA LYS A 55 21.73 2.10 2.55
C LYS A 55 21.88 0.76 3.28
N ALA A 56 20.92 0.40 4.13
CA ALA A 56 21.03 -0.78 4.97
C ALA A 56 20.78 -2.10 4.22
N LEU A 57 19.96 -2.07 3.16
CA LEU A 57 19.57 -3.27 2.39
C LEU A 57 20.32 -3.41 1.07
N GLY A 58 21.05 -2.37 0.62
CA GLY A 58 21.71 -2.35 -0.69
C GLY A 58 20.72 -2.37 -1.87
N LYS A 59 19.43 -2.16 -1.60
CA LYS A 59 18.37 -2.08 -2.59
C LYS A 59 17.32 -1.07 -2.15
N LYS A 60 16.73 -0.36 -3.11
CA LYS A 60 15.70 0.62 -2.82
C LYS A 60 14.44 -0.05 -2.28
N GLN A 61 13.93 0.48 -1.16
CA GLN A 61 12.61 0.18 -0.63
C GLN A 61 11.86 1.50 -0.58
N CYS A 62 11.21 1.85 -1.69
CA CYS A 62 10.64 3.18 -1.83
C CYS A 62 9.57 3.46 -0.78
N LEU A 63 9.45 4.73 -0.39
CA LEU A 63 8.24 5.19 0.29
C LEU A 63 7.08 4.97 -0.68
N ASN A 64 6.09 4.17 -0.27
CA ASN A 64 4.91 3.93 -1.10
C ASN A 64 3.79 4.92 -0.75
N VAL A 65 2.74 4.94 -1.56
CA VAL A 65 1.61 5.86 -1.38
C VAL A 65 0.97 5.77 0.02
N ASP A 66 0.89 4.58 0.61
CA ASP A 66 0.28 4.39 1.93
C ASP A 66 1.14 5.04 3.02
N GLY A 67 2.46 4.84 2.96
CA GLY A 67 3.41 5.49 3.86
C GLY A 67 3.43 7.02 3.68
N CYS A 68 3.35 7.50 2.44
CA CYS A 68 3.32 8.92 2.15
C CYS A 68 2.03 9.58 2.68
N ILE A 69 0.86 8.96 2.47
CA ILE A 69 -0.40 9.45 3.03
C ILE A 69 -0.34 9.43 4.55
N ALA A 70 0.16 8.35 5.15
CA ALA A 70 0.31 8.24 6.61
C ALA A 70 1.17 9.37 7.18
N ALA A 71 2.28 9.71 6.52
CA ALA A 71 3.13 10.82 6.93
C ALA A 71 2.38 12.16 6.84
N ILE A 72 1.70 12.44 5.73
CA ILE A 72 0.97 13.71 5.52
C ILE A 72 -0.18 13.88 6.53
N ILE A 73 -1.00 12.86 6.75
CA ILE A 73 -2.10 12.96 7.74
C ILE A 73 -1.58 13.04 9.18
N SER A 74 -0.36 12.54 9.44
CA SER A 74 0.31 12.74 10.72
C SER A 74 0.75 14.20 10.90
N GLU A 75 1.17 14.88 9.84
CA GLU A 75 1.43 16.33 9.88
C GLU A 75 0.18 17.15 10.18
N MET A 76 -0.96 16.70 9.65
CA MET A 76 -2.27 17.30 9.92
C MET A 76 -2.77 17.01 11.35
N GLY A 77 -2.07 16.19 12.14
CA GLY A 77 -2.43 15.87 13.52
C GLY A 77 -3.54 14.82 13.68
N PHE A 78 -3.86 14.06 12.63
CA PHE A 78 -4.83 12.97 12.75
C PHE A 78 -4.29 11.81 13.58
N ASP A 79 -5.19 11.20 14.37
CA ASP A 79 -4.88 9.99 15.11
C ASP A 79 -4.62 8.81 14.17
N TYR A 80 -3.57 8.02 14.44
CA TYR A 80 -3.16 6.90 13.58
C TYR A 80 -4.27 5.85 13.36
N ARG A 81 -5.21 5.71 14.31
CA ARG A 81 -6.36 4.81 14.21
C ARG A 81 -7.31 5.20 13.07
N LEU A 82 -7.27 6.46 12.63
CA LEU A 82 -8.05 6.97 11.50
C LEU A 82 -7.40 6.70 10.13
N GLY A 83 -6.15 6.23 10.08
CA GLY A 83 -5.41 6.08 8.82
C GLY A 83 -6.15 5.26 7.75
N LYS A 84 -6.79 4.15 8.15
CA LYS A 84 -7.61 3.33 7.23
C LYS A 84 -8.84 4.09 6.69
N GLY A 85 -9.39 5.04 7.45
CA GLY A 85 -10.54 5.84 7.03
C GLY A 85 -10.26 6.64 5.77
N PHE A 86 -9.09 7.27 5.65
CA PHE A 86 -8.68 8.00 4.45
C PHE A 86 -8.62 7.09 3.21
N PHE A 87 -8.07 5.89 3.37
CA PHE A 87 -8.04 4.90 2.28
C PHE A 87 -9.45 4.48 1.86
N ILE A 88 -10.31 4.14 2.82
CA ILE A 88 -11.68 3.68 2.55
C ILE A 88 -12.46 4.78 1.83
N ILE A 89 -12.48 6.00 2.37
CA ILE A 89 -13.22 7.13 1.80
C ILE A 89 -12.73 7.41 0.37
N GLY A 90 -11.41 7.44 0.14
CA GLY A 90 -10.85 7.67 -1.18
C GLY A 90 -11.11 6.52 -2.18
N ARG A 91 -11.29 5.29 -1.70
CA ARG A 91 -11.47 4.10 -2.54
C ARG A 91 -12.92 3.79 -2.91
N VAL A 92 -13.87 4.11 -2.03
CA VAL A 92 -15.30 3.81 -2.21
C VAL A 92 -15.85 4.28 -3.57
N PRO A 93 -15.58 5.52 -4.06
CA PRO A 93 -16.07 5.94 -5.37
C PRO A 93 -15.59 5.04 -6.52
N GLY A 94 -14.33 4.58 -6.47
CA GLY A 94 -13.79 3.65 -7.47
C GLY A 94 -14.45 2.27 -7.40
N LEU A 95 -14.72 1.77 -6.20
CA LEU A 95 -15.44 0.50 -6.03
C LEU A 95 -16.87 0.57 -6.57
N VAL A 96 -17.57 1.68 -6.34
CA VAL A 96 -18.91 1.91 -6.90
C VAL A 96 -18.85 1.95 -8.43
N ALA A 97 -17.88 2.65 -9.01
CA ALA A 97 -17.69 2.69 -10.46
C ALA A 97 -17.43 1.30 -11.06
N HIS A 98 -16.54 0.52 -10.46
CA HIS A 98 -16.27 -0.85 -10.91
C HIS A 98 -17.48 -1.77 -10.78
N ALA A 99 -18.23 -1.68 -9.67
CA ALA A 99 -19.44 -2.49 -9.49
C ALA A 99 -20.50 -2.13 -10.53
N PHE A 100 -20.71 -0.84 -10.79
CA PHE A 100 -21.65 -0.37 -11.81
C PHE A 100 -21.22 -0.79 -13.22
N GLU A 101 -19.93 -0.71 -13.53
CA GLU A 101 -19.39 -1.17 -14.81
C GLU A 101 -19.64 -2.66 -15.02
N GLU A 102 -19.33 -3.50 -14.03
CA GLU A 102 -19.59 -4.95 -14.09
C GLU A 102 -21.08 -5.25 -14.28
N MET A 103 -21.96 -4.55 -13.54
CA MET A 103 -23.42 -4.73 -13.64
C MET A 103 -24.01 -4.36 -15.01
N THR A 104 -23.37 -3.43 -15.73
CA THR A 104 -23.95 -2.84 -16.95
C THR A 104 -23.26 -3.30 -18.23
N ARG A 105 -22.02 -3.78 -18.16
CA ARG A 105 -21.21 -4.15 -19.33
C ARG A 105 -20.88 -5.63 -19.41
N GLU A 106 -20.92 -6.35 -18.29
CA GLU A 106 -20.54 -7.76 -18.23
C GLU A 106 -21.77 -8.68 -18.12
N LYS A 107 -21.58 -9.93 -18.53
CA LYS A 107 -22.61 -10.95 -18.33
C LYS A 107 -22.64 -11.34 -16.85
N PRO A 108 -23.83 -11.57 -16.27
CA PRO A 108 -23.93 -12.14 -14.93
C PRO A 108 -23.17 -13.46 -14.84
N PHE A 109 -22.60 -13.73 -13.65
CA PHE A 109 -21.99 -15.00 -13.28
C PHE A 109 -20.68 -15.34 -14.04
N ARG A 110 -19.62 -14.56 -13.77
CA ARG A 110 -18.25 -14.87 -14.19
C ARG A 110 -17.67 -16.01 -13.32
N ARG A 111 -17.16 -17.05 -13.97
CA ARG A 111 -16.42 -18.16 -13.31
C ARG A 111 -14.92 -17.96 -13.50
N LEU A 112 -14.13 -18.47 -12.55
CA LEU A 112 -12.69 -18.65 -12.72
C LEU A 112 -12.46 -19.90 -13.56
N GLU A 113 -11.42 -19.86 -14.39
CA GLU A 113 -11.04 -21.02 -15.21
C GLU A 113 -10.33 -22.07 -14.33
N GLU A 114 -10.49 -23.36 -14.66
CA GLU A 114 -9.89 -24.44 -13.86
C GLU A 114 -8.37 -24.36 -13.83
N GLU A 115 -7.75 -23.85 -14.90
CA GLU A 115 -6.30 -23.66 -15.00
C GLU A 115 -5.76 -22.58 -14.05
N GLU A 116 -6.62 -21.66 -13.59
CA GLU A 116 -6.27 -20.64 -12.60
C GLU A 116 -6.33 -21.19 -11.16
N MET A 117 -6.83 -22.41 -10.98
CA MET A 117 -7.04 -23.04 -9.68
C MET A 117 -6.11 -24.24 -9.46
N ALA A 118 -5.29 -24.16 -8.42
CA ALA A 118 -4.48 -25.29 -7.97
C ALA A 118 -5.16 -25.98 -6.78
N TYR A 119 -5.50 -27.27 -6.92
CA TYR A 119 -5.98 -28.10 -5.81
C TYR A 119 -4.79 -28.71 -5.05
N ASP A 120 -4.67 -28.38 -3.77
CA ASP A 120 -3.60 -28.86 -2.88
C ASP A 120 -4.10 -29.86 -1.82
N GLY A 121 -5.35 -30.33 -1.96
CA GLY A 121 -5.98 -31.27 -1.03
C GLY A 121 -5.67 -32.75 -1.31
N PRO A 122 -6.24 -33.67 -0.51
CA PRO A 122 -6.07 -35.10 -0.70
C PRO A 122 -6.73 -35.60 -1.99
N ALA A 123 -6.16 -36.63 -2.60
CA ALA A 123 -6.75 -37.30 -3.76
C ALA A 123 -8.12 -37.91 -3.41
N PRO A 124 -9.04 -38.04 -4.40
CA PRO A 124 -10.33 -38.69 -4.20
C PRO A 124 -10.17 -40.09 -3.57
N ARG A 125 -10.95 -40.36 -2.51
CA ARG A 125 -10.95 -41.64 -1.79
C ARG A 125 -12.37 -42.18 -1.61
N LYS A 126 -12.50 -43.50 -1.53
CA LYS A 126 -13.79 -44.14 -1.23
C LYS A 126 -14.20 -43.87 0.22
N LEU A 127 -15.50 -43.70 0.44
CA LEU A 127 -16.07 -43.63 1.79
C LEU A 127 -15.98 -45.03 2.44
N PRO A 128 -15.88 -45.09 3.79
CA PRO A 128 -15.94 -46.34 4.54
C PRO A 128 -17.21 -47.14 4.28
#